data_AF-A0A382LM70-F1
#
_entry.id   AF-A0A382LM70-F1
#
_cell.length_a   1.000
_cell.length_b   1.000
_cell.length_c   1.000
_cell.angle_alpha   90.00
_cell.angle_beta   90.00
_cell.angle_gamma   90.00
#
_symmetry.space_group_name_H-M   'P 1'
#
loop_
_entity.id
_entity.type
_entity.pdbx_description
1 polymer ?
#
loop_
_entity_poly.entity_id
_entity_poly.type
_entity_poly.pdbx_seq_one_letter_code
_entity_poly.pdbx_strand_id
1 'polypeptide(L)'
;KVSEIKSKKRTQKISHTRQIAMYLCREHTKSSLPEIGKQFGGKDHTTVLFSHKKISGIIKENNELKKSIEKILSKIENGKPG
;
A
#
# COMPACT_ATOMS: atom_id res chain seq x y z
N LYS A 1 16.10 9.23 -26.04
CA LYS A 1 14.86 8.94 -25.28
C LYS A 1 15.09 7.79 -24.29
N VAL A 2 15.66 8.07 -23.11
CA VAL A 2 15.86 7.08 -22.01
C VAL A 2 15.21 7.59 -20.71
N SER A 3 14.98 8.90 -20.63
CA SER A 3 14.39 9.64 -19.51
C SER A 3 12.94 9.25 -19.20
N GLU A 4 12.15 8.92 -20.23
CA GLU A 4 10.73 8.53 -20.06
C GLU A 4 10.58 7.15 -19.40
N ILE A 5 11.47 6.20 -19.71
CA ILE A 5 11.46 4.84 -19.12
C ILE A 5 11.76 4.91 -17.62
N LYS A 6 12.74 5.73 -17.22
CA LYS A 6 13.07 5.95 -15.80
C LYS A 6 11.89 6.61 -15.06
N SER A 7 11.23 7.58 -15.68
CA SER A 7 10.08 8.28 -15.10
C SER A 7 8.88 7.34 -14.91
N LYS A 8 8.54 6.53 -15.91
CA LYS A 8 7.43 5.57 -15.83
C LYS A 8 7.66 4.48 -14.77
N LYS A 9 8.89 3.97 -14.64
CA LYS A 9 9.26 3.03 -13.56
C LYS A 9 9.15 3.65 -12.17
N ARG A 10 9.56 4.92 -12.00
CA ARG A 10 9.41 5.64 -10.72
C ARG A 10 7.94 5.82 -10.35
N THR A 11 7.10 6.20 -11.31
CA THR A 11 5.65 6.32 -11.10
C THR A 11 5.00 4.99 -10.74
N GLN A 12 5.38 3.89 -11.40
CA GLN A 12 4.89 2.55 -11.05
C GLN A 12 5.30 2.13 -9.64
N LYS A 13 6.57 2.36 -9.26
CA LYS A 13 7.07 2.06 -7.91
C LYS A 13 6.30 2.84 -6.85
N ILE A 14 6.09 4.14 -7.06
CA ILE A 14 5.31 5.01 -6.15
C ILE A 14 3.85 4.53 -6.06
N SER A 15 3.25 4.17 -7.19
CA SER A 15 1.88 3.64 -7.24
C SER A 15 1.75 2.34 -6.44
N HIS A 16 2.70 1.42 -6.60
CA HIS A 16 2.73 0.15 -5.87
C HIS A 16 2.92 0.37 -4.37
N THR A 17 3.84 1.26 -3.95
CA THR A 17 4.01 1.61 -2.54
C THR A 17 2.73 2.18 -1.92
N ARG A 18 2.00 3.05 -2.64
CA ARG A 18 0.71 3.57 -2.18
C ARG A 18 -0.34 2.47 -2.03
N GLN A 19 -0.38 1.51 -2.96
CA GLN A 19 -1.30 0.38 -2.89
C GLN A 19 -1.04 -0.48 -1.65
N ILE A 20 0.24 -0.76 -1.34
CA ILE A 20 0.63 -1.50 -0.13
C ILE A 20 0.21 -0.71 1.12
N ALA A 21 0.47 0.60 1.17
CA ALA A 21 0.10 1.43 2.31
C ALA A 21 -1.43 1.45 2.53
N MET A 22 -2.23 1.55 1.47
CA MET A 22 -3.70 1.47 1.57
C MET A 22 -4.18 0.12 2.08
N TYR A 23 -3.57 -0.98 1.62
CA TYR A 23 -3.85 -2.33 2.13
C TYR A 23 -3.54 -2.42 3.63
N LEU A 24 -2.35 -1.95 4.05
CA LEU A 24 -1.94 -1.95 5.46
C LEU A 24 -2.89 -1.14 6.35
N CYS A 25 -3.26 0.08 5.93
CA CYS A 25 -4.22 0.88 6.66
C CYS A 25 -5.56 0.16 6.83
N ARG A 26 -6.02 -0.57 5.81
CA ARG A 26 -7.29 -1.27 5.88
C ARG A 26 -7.28 -2.48 6.83
N GLU A 27 -6.16 -3.21 6.88
CA GLU A 27 -6.00 -4.42 7.69
C GLU A 27 -5.64 -4.11 9.15
N HIS A 28 -4.81 -3.08 9.38
CA HIS A 28 -4.25 -2.77 10.70
C HIS A 28 -4.84 -1.52 11.37
N THR A 29 -5.76 -0.81 10.70
CA THR A 29 -6.49 0.31 11.32
C THR A 29 -8.00 0.10 11.22
N LYS A 30 -8.74 0.75 12.10
CA LYS A 30 -10.22 0.76 12.09
C LYS A 30 -10.79 1.77 11.07
N SER A 31 -9.96 2.38 10.23
CA SER A 31 -10.38 3.42 9.29
C SER A 31 -11.24 2.84 8.18
N SER A 32 -12.28 3.57 7.79
CA SER A 32 -13.14 3.20 6.66
C SER A 32 -12.44 3.43 5.31
N LEU A 33 -12.92 2.76 4.26
CA LEU A 33 -12.42 2.95 2.89
C LEU A 33 -12.38 4.43 2.43
N PRO A 34 -13.44 5.25 2.65
CA PRO A 34 -13.41 6.66 2.29
C PRO A 34 -12.41 7.47 3.13
N GLU A 35 -12.26 7.19 4.42
CA GLU A 35 -11.27 7.87 5.27
C GLU A 35 -9.85 7.57 4.80
N ILE A 36 -9.54 6.31 4.50
CA ILE A 36 -8.25 5.92 3.92
C ILE A 36 -8.05 6.69 2.60
N GLY A 37 -9.03 6.68 1.69
CA GLY A 37 -8.93 7.41 0.42
C GLY A 37 -8.61 8.89 0.61
N LYS A 38 -9.26 9.54 1.58
CA LYS A 38 -9.02 10.93 1.96
C LYS A 38 -7.58 11.15 2.44
N GLN A 39 -7.06 10.28 3.31
CA GLN A 39 -5.67 10.36 3.81
C GLN A 39 -4.63 10.17 2.70
N PHE A 40 -4.96 9.42 1.64
CA PHE A 40 -4.07 9.19 0.49
C PHE A 40 -4.22 10.22 -0.64
N GLY A 41 -4.65 11.44 -0.31
CA GLY A 41 -4.75 12.58 -1.23
C GLY A 41 -6.12 12.74 -1.89
N GLY A 42 -7.19 12.45 -1.14
CA GLY A 42 -8.57 12.62 -1.65
C GLY A 42 -8.97 11.58 -2.69
N LYS A 43 -8.41 10.37 -2.65
CA LYS A 43 -8.74 9.31 -3.60
C LYS A 43 -10.12 8.71 -3.33
N ASP A 44 -10.79 8.28 -4.38
CA ASP A 44 -12.02 7.51 -4.28
C ASP A 44 -11.85 6.25 -3.45
N HIS A 45 -12.86 5.92 -2.65
CA HIS A 45 -12.93 4.70 -1.86
C HIS A 45 -12.79 3.44 -2.75
N THR A 46 -13.23 3.51 -4.01
CA THR A 46 -13.05 2.44 -5.01
C THR A 46 -11.58 2.20 -5.36
N THR A 47 -10.74 3.24 -5.33
CA THR A 47 -9.29 3.12 -5.51
C THR A 47 -8.67 2.38 -4.34
N VAL A 48 -9.14 2.64 -3.11
CA VAL A 48 -8.70 1.91 -1.92
C VAL A 48 -9.11 0.44 -2.01
N LEU A 49 -10.36 0.18 -2.40
CA LEU A 49 -10.86 -1.19 -2.60
C LEU A 49 -10.07 -1.95 -3.66
N PHE A 50 -9.80 -1.32 -4.81
CA PHE A 50 -9.00 -1.92 -5.88
C PHE A 50 -7.57 -2.20 -5.42
N SER A 51 -6.95 -1.24 -4.72
CA SER A 51 -5.61 -1.40 -4.16
C SER A 51 -5.54 -2.54 -3.15
N HIS A 52 -6.53 -2.63 -2.26
CA HIS A 52 -6.65 -3.71 -1.27
C HIS A 52 -6.80 -5.08 -1.94
N LYS A 53 -7.73 -5.23 -2.89
CA LYS A 53 -7.91 -6.48 -3.66
C LYS A 53 -6.64 -6.87 -4.41
N LYS A 54 -5.98 -5.92 -5.07
CA LYS A 54 -4.77 -6.16 -5.83
C LYS A 54 -3.62 -6.65 -4.94
N ILE A 55 -3.35 -5.95 -3.84
CA ILE A 55 -2.29 -6.34 -2.92
C ILE A 55 -2.61 -7.65 -2.22
N SER A 56 -3.89 -7.88 -1.84
CA SER A 56 -4.32 -9.16 -1.26
C SER A 56 -4.06 -10.34 -2.20
N GLY A 57 -4.33 -10.19 -3.50
CA GLY A 57 -3.99 -11.20 -4.51
C GLY A 57 -2.48 -11.46 -4.60
N ILE A 58 -1.68 -10.40 -4.70
CA ILE A 58 -0.22 -10.53 -4.81
C ILE A 58 0.38 -11.17 -3.53
N ILE A 59 -0.13 -10.85 -2.34
CA ILE A 59 0.32 -11.45 -1.08
C ILE A 59 0.01 -12.96 -1.04
N LYS A 60 -1.11 -13.39 -1.61
CA LYS A 60 -1.46 -14.82 -1.68
C LYS A 60 -0.50 -15.60 -2.58
N GLU A 61 -0.03 -14.99 -3.65
CA GLU A 61 0.88 -15.62 -4.62
C GLU A 61 2.36 -15.44 -4.25
N ASN A 62 2.71 -14.33 -3.59
CA ASN A 62 4.08 -13.94 -3.29
C ASN A 62 4.34 -13.88 -1.79
N ASN A 63 4.92 -14.96 -1.28
CA ASN A 63 5.27 -15.11 0.14
C ASN A 63 6.42 -14.19 0.58
N GLU A 64 7.29 -13.74 -0.35
CA GLU A 64 8.34 -12.77 -0.04
C GLU A 64 7.75 -11.37 0.19
N LEU A 65 6.76 -10.98 -0.63
CA LEU A 65 6.04 -9.73 -0.44
C LEU A 65 5.28 -9.76 0.89
N LYS A 66 4.62 -10.88 1.22
CA LYS A 66 3.96 -11.08 2.52
C LYS A 66 4.93 -10.84 3.68
N LYS A 67 6.08 -11.52 3.69
CA LYS A 67 7.13 -11.35 4.71
C LYS A 67 7.66 -9.91 4.77
N SER A 68 7.79 -9.25 3.63
CA SER A 68 8.23 -7.86 3.57
C SER A 68 7.21 -6.91 4.21
N ILE A 69 5.93 -7.13 3.94
CA ILE A 69 4.82 -6.37 4.51
C ILE A 69 4.74 -6.59 6.03
N GLU A 70 4.83 -7.84 6.50
CA GLU A 70 4.88 -8.18 7.93
C GLU A 70 6.06 -7.52 8.64
N LYS A 71 7.25 -7.52 8.01
CA LYS A 71 8.43 -6.81 8.56
C LYS A 71 8.21 -5.30 8.66
N ILE A 72 7.57 -4.69 7.66
CA ILE A 72 7.26 -3.25 7.69
C ILE A 72 6.27 -2.96 8.83
N LEU A 73 5.24 -3.78 8.98
CA LEU A 73 4.25 -3.66 10.05
C LEU A 73 4.87 -3.80 11.43
N SER A 74 5.68 -4.84 11.63
CA SER A 74 6.39 -5.06 12.89
C SER A 74 7.27 -3.86 13.26
N LYS A 75 7.89 -3.18 12.28
CA LYS A 75 8.64 -1.95 12.52
C LYS A 75 7.76 -0.75 12.89
N ILE A 76 6.54 -0.67 12.34
CA ILE A 76 5.60 0.41 12.64
C ILE A 76 5.00 0.22 14.05
N GLU A 77 4.65 -1.01 14.43
CA GLU A 77 4.10 -1.32 15.75
C GLU A 77 5.16 -1.23 16.87
N ASN A 78 6.38 -1.70 16.63
CA ASN A 78 7.49 -1.55 17.58
C ASN A 78 8.05 -0.12 17.66
N GLY A 79 7.63 0.77 16.75
CA GLY A 79 7.98 2.20 16.76
C GLY A 79 7.02 3.05 17.59
N LYS A 80 6.04 2.45 18.28
CA LYS A 80 5.19 3.16 19.24
C LYS A 80 6.06 3.48 20.47
N PRO A 81 6.41 4.75 20.77
CA PRO A 81 6.92 5.06 22.09
C PRO A 81 5.77 4.70 23.05
N GLY A 82 6.04 3.78 23.97
CA GLY A 82 5.23 3.66 25.18
C GLY A 82 5.26 4.98 25.94
#